data_AF-A0A1G9TUF8-F1
#
_entry.id   AF-A0A1G9TUF8-F1
#
_cell.length_a   1.000
_cell.length_b   1.000
_cell.length_c   1.000
_cell.angle_alpha   90.00
_cell.angle_beta   90.00
_cell.angle_gamma   90.00
#
_symmetry.space_group_name_H-M   'P 1'
#
loop_
_entity.id
_entity.type
_entity.pdbx_description
1 polymer ?
#
loop_
_entity_poly.entity_id
_entity_poly.type
_entity_poly.pdbx_seq_one_letter_code
_entity_poly.pdbx_strand_id
1 'polypeptide(L)'
;MDHSTQNPVVTSYLTMKLENRNNEYYHPSFLLESQLLAAVAQGDIEKATHIMQSINKDRRPKLAHTPHRSMKNSLICSCTLLTRAIINGGVDPETAFTLSDTYILEIERMDNLQALDQLEYVMLSHFIQTVNTEKKLPYGKVVNRAITYIQYHILQDLNLDLISKFCFVHPSYLSHLFKKEVGISIVKYINKKRITEAKYYLLHTTSSISEIALLFKFCNQSYFSSQFKLYEGITPREFRNRHM
;
A
#
# COMPACT_ATOMS: atom_id res chain seq x y z
N MET A 1 -45.74 10.10 22.44
CA MET A 1 -45.36 10.25 21.03
C MET A 1 -43.88 9.97 20.95
N ASP A 2 -43.50 8.75 20.59
CA ASP A 2 -42.10 8.33 20.53
C ASP A 2 -41.78 7.97 19.08
N HIS A 3 -41.26 8.96 18.34
CA HIS A 3 -40.86 8.84 16.96
C HIS A 3 -39.39 8.43 16.88
N SER A 4 -39.06 7.23 17.38
CA SER A 4 -37.81 6.56 17.03
C SER A 4 -38.03 5.78 15.74
N THR A 5 -37.97 6.47 14.61
CA THR A 5 -38.07 5.90 13.27
C THR A 5 -37.00 4.82 13.10
N GLN A 6 -37.42 3.55 13.02
CA GLN A 6 -36.54 2.42 12.71
C GLN A 6 -35.78 2.71 11.40
N ASN A 7 -34.46 2.83 11.47
CA ASN A 7 -33.62 3.07 10.30
C ASN A 7 -33.85 1.93 9.28
N PRO A 8 -34.30 2.23 8.04
CA PRO A 8 -34.68 1.22 7.05
C PRO A 8 -33.52 0.30 6.66
N VAL A 9 -32.27 0.77 6.78
CA VAL A 9 -31.07 -0.05 6.57
C VAL A 9 -30.88 -1.04 7.72
N VAL A 10 -31.12 -0.61 8.97
CA VAL A 10 -31.03 -1.49 10.15
C VAL A 10 -32.08 -2.58 10.07
N THR A 11 -33.32 -2.24 9.70
CA THR A 11 -34.38 -3.22 9.48
C THR A 11 -34.01 -4.19 8.35
N SER A 12 -33.54 -3.70 7.21
CA SER A 12 -33.10 -4.54 6.08
C SER A 12 -31.91 -5.46 6.45
N TYR A 13 -30.96 -4.96 7.24
CA TYR A 13 -29.84 -5.76 7.75
C TYR A 13 -30.34 -6.92 8.63
N LEU A 14 -31.26 -6.66 9.55
CA LEU A 14 -31.83 -7.68 10.43
C LEU A 14 -32.60 -8.75 9.63
N THR A 15 -33.40 -8.32 8.65
CA THR A 15 -34.10 -9.23 7.73
C THR A 15 -33.13 -10.11 6.95
N MET A 16 -32.10 -9.51 6.33
CA MET A 16 -31.11 -10.26 5.55
C MET A 16 -30.30 -11.22 6.42
N LYS A 17 -30.00 -10.86 7.68
CA LYS A 17 -29.32 -11.74 8.63
C LYS A 17 -30.16 -12.98 8.98
N LEU A 18 -31.48 -12.82 9.12
CA LEU A 18 -32.42 -13.93 9.36
C LEU A 18 -32.53 -14.82 8.12
N GLU A 19 -32.65 -14.24 6.93
CA GLU A 19 -32.68 -14.98 5.66
C GLU A 19 -31.41 -15.78 5.43
N ASN A 20 -30.23 -15.22 5.68
CA ASN A 20 -28.95 -15.92 5.56
C ASN A 20 -28.89 -17.12 6.52
N ARG A 21 -29.37 -16.95 7.75
CA ARG A 21 -29.41 -18.04 8.74
C ARG A 21 -30.37 -19.15 8.35
N ASN A 22 -31.54 -18.80 7.82
CA ASN A 22 -32.55 -19.77 7.37
C ASN A 22 -32.10 -20.54 6.11
N ASN A 23 -31.29 -19.92 5.27
CA ASN A 23 -30.77 -20.50 4.03
C ASN A 23 -29.37 -21.15 4.20
N GLU A 24 -28.88 -21.28 5.44
CA GLU A 24 -27.53 -21.77 5.76
C GLU A 24 -26.42 -21.10 4.93
N TYR A 25 -26.63 -19.82 4.60
CA TYR A 25 -25.71 -19.04 3.79
C TYR A 25 -24.62 -18.42 4.66
N TYR A 26 -23.37 -18.72 4.34
CA TYR A 26 -22.19 -18.13 4.95
C TYR A 26 -21.44 -17.29 3.91
N HIS A 27 -21.04 -16.08 4.29
CA HIS A 27 -20.14 -15.28 3.47
C HIS A 27 -18.79 -15.98 3.31
N PRO A 28 -18.06 -15.74 2.21
CA PRO A 28 -16.71 -16.23 2.06
C PRO A 28 -15.86 -15.95 3.30
N SER A 29 -15.06 -16.93 3.69
CA SER A 29 -14.25 -16.83 4.90
C SER A 29 -13.30 -15.64 4.82
N PHE A 30 -13.42 -14.70 5.77
CA PHE A 30 -12.49 -13.57 5.92
C PHE A 30 -11.02 -14.04 5.99
N LEU A 31 -10.78 -15.25 6.51
CA LEU A 31 -9.47 -15.87 6.52
C LEU A 31 -8.96 -16.15 5.10
N LEU A 32 -9.81 -16.69 4.22
CA LEU A 32 -9.45 -16.97 2.82
C LEU A 32 -9.21 -15.67 2.05
N GLU A 33 -10.03 -14.64 2.27
CA GLU A 33 -9.79 -13.32 1.70
C GLU A 33 -8.41 -12.78 2.13
N SER A 34 -8.12 -12.78 3.43
CA SER A 34 -6.82 -12.33 3.95
C SER A 34 -5.64 -13.12 3.35
N GLN A 35 -5.79 -14.44 3.18
CA GLN A 35 -4.80 -15.30 2.54
C GLN A 35 -4.63 -14.98 1.05
N LEU A 36 -5.72 -14.71 0.33
CA LEU A 36 -5.69 -14.32 -1.08
C LEU A 36 -4.91 -13.01 -1.24
N LEU A 37 -5.23 -11.98 -0.45
CA LEU A 37 -4.52 -10.70 -0.51
C LEU A 37 -3.03 -10.84 -0.17
N ALA A 38 -2.70 -11.69 0.80
CA ALA A 38 -1.32 -11.99 1.14
C ALA A 38 -0.57 -12.67 -0.02
N ALA A 39 -1.22 -13.61 -0.74
CA ALA A 39 -0.65 -14.28 -1.91
C ALA A 39 -0.46 -13.31 -3.09
N VAL A 40 -1.44 -12.46 -3.37
CA VAL A 40 -1.37 -11.40 -4.39
C VAL A 40 -0.22 -10.43 -4.08
N ALA A 41 -0.14 -9.93 -2.84
CA ALA A 41 0.97 -9.08 -2.40
C ALA A 41 2.34 -9.82 -2.43
N GLN A 42 2.35 -11.16 -2.45
CA GLN A 42 3.55 -11.98 -2.61
C GLN A 42 3.89 -12.26 -4.06
N GLY A 43 2.98 -11.98 -5.01
CA GLY A 43 3.18 -12.31 -6.42
C GLY A 43 3.02 -13.80 -6.70
N ASP A 44 2.42 -14.55 -5.76
CA ASP A 44 2.28 -16.01 -5.81
C ASP A 44 0.98 -16.37 -6.54
N ILE A 45 1.10 -16.59 -7.85
CA ILE A 45 -0.03 -16.83 -8.74
C ILE A 45 -0.72 -18.17 -8.47
N GLU A 46 0.05 -19.22 -8.18
CA GLU A 46 -0.49 -20.56 -7.97
C GLU A 46 -1.35 -20.58 -6.70
N LYS A 47 -0.81 -20.06 -5.60
CA LYS A 47 -1.52 -20.00 -4.32
C LYS A 47 -2.75 -19.09 -4.40
N ALA A 48 -2.62 -17.91 -5.01
CA ALA A 48 -3.73 -16.98 -5.15
C ALA A 48 -4.87 -17.59 -5.98
N THR A 49 -4.54 -18.28 -7.07
CA THR A 49 -5.53 -18.94 -7.93
C THR A 49 -6.28 -20.05 -7.17
N HIS A 50 -5.56 -20.90 -6.44
CA HIS A 50 -6.18 -21.96 -5.63
C HIS A 50 -7.12 -21.41 -4.54
N ILE A 51 -6.73 -20.32 -3.87
CA ILE A 51 -7.57 -19.67 -2.86
C ILE A 51 -8.80 -19.04 -3.52
N MET A 52 -8.65 -18.33 -4.64
CA MET A 52 -9.76 -17.74 -5.39
C MET A 52 -10.77 -18.80 -5.83
N GLN A 53 -10.30 -19.95 -6.33
CA GLN A 53 -11.16 -21.08 -6.66
C GLN A 53 -11.91 -21.60 -5.43
N SER A 54 -11.27 -21.64 -4.27
CA SER A 54 -11.90 -22.07 -3.02
C SER A 54 -12.98 -21.08 -2.56
N ILE A 55 -12.73 -19.78 -2.69
CA ILE A 55 -13.72 -18.71 -2.42
C ILE A 55 -14.91 -18.82 -3.38
N ASN A 56 -14.64 -19.07 -4.66
CA ASN A 56 -15.66 -19.14 -5.70
C ASN A 56 -16.44 -20.47 -5.73
N LYS A 57 -16.06 -21.48 -4.92
CA LYS A 57 -16.89 -22.67 -4.67
C LYS A 57 -18.13 -22.34 -3.84
N ASP A 58 -18.00 -21.35 -2.95
CA ASP A 58 -19.12 -20.90 -2.13
C ASP A 58 -20.06 -20.00 -2.93
N ARG A 59 -21.32 -19.94 -2.50
CA ARG A 59 -22.33 -19.09 -3.15
C ARG A 59 -21.93 -17.61 -3.01
N ARG A 60 -21.80 -16.89 -4.13
CA ARG A 60 -21.57 -15.44 -4.11
C ARG A 60 -22.73 -14.69 -3.45
N PRO A 61 -22.46 -13.57 -2.74
CA PRO A 61 -23.51 -12.75 -2.16
C PRO A 61 -24.39 -12.12 -3.25
N LYS A 62 -25.69 -11.99 -2.95
CA LYS A 62 -26.63 -11.27 -3.81
C LYS A 62 -26.50 -9.77 -3.55
N LEU A 63 -25.80 -9.08 -4.45
CA LEU A 63 -25.47 -7.65 -4.36
C LEU A 63 -26.37 -6.77 -5.25
N ALA A 64 -27.30 -7.36 -5.99
CA ALA A 64 -28.28 -6.66 -6.81
C ALA A 64 -29.52 -7.54 -7.10
N HIS A 65 -30.54 -6.94 -7.72
CA HIS A 65 -31.76 -7.65 -8.10
C HIS A 65 -31.54 -8.68 -9.22
N THR A 66 -30.62 -8.42 -10.15
CA THR A 66 -30.29 -9.32 -11.24
C THR A 66 -28.96 -10.03 -10.99
N PRO A 67 -28.80 -11.32 -11.40
CA PRO A 67 -27.53 -12.04 -11.26
C PRO A 67 -26.38 -11.32 -11.96
N HIS A 68 -26.64 -10.74 -13.13
CA HIS A 68 -25.67 -9.98 -13.91
C HIS A 68 -25.12 -8.76 -13.15
N ARG A 69 -26.00 -7.92 -12.60
CA ARG A 69 -25.56 -6.76 -11.82
C ARG A 69 -24.89 -7.17 -10.51
N SER A 70 -25.36 -8.26 -9.89
CA SER A 70 -24.74 -8.81 -8.68
C SER A 70 -23.31 -9.25 -8.93
N MET A 71 -23.05 -9.89 -10.08
CA MET A 71 -21.70 -10.29 -10.48
C MET A 71 -20.79 -9.08 -10.70
N LYS A 72 -21.23 -8.05 -11.44
CA LYS A 72 -20.46 -6.81 -11.63
C LYS A 72 -20.06 -6.18 -10.29
N ASN A 73 -21.01 -6.05 -9.37
CA ASN A 73 -20.74 -5.51 -8.03
C ASN A 73 -19.69 -6.35 -7.27
N SER A 74 -19.77 -7.68 -7.36
CA SER A 74 -18.80 -8.58 -6.74
C SER A 74 -17.39 -8.36 -7.31
N LEU A 75 -17.27 -8.24 -8.63
CA LEU A 75 -15.97 -8.06 -9.28
C LEU A 75 -15.36 -6.69 -9.01
N ILE A 76 -16.17 -5.65 -8.85
CA ILE A 76 -15.69 -4.32 -8.41
C ILE A 76 -15.10 -4.40 -6.99
N CYS A 77 -15.74 -5.17 -6.09
CA CYS A 77 -15.17 -5.45 -4.77
C CYS A 77 -13.86 -6.23 -4.87
N SER A 78 -13.82 -7.30 -5.69
CA SER A 78 -12.58 -8.06 -5.95
C SER A 78 -11.47 -7.14 -6.48
N CYS A 79 -11.77 -6.29 -7.47
CA CYS A 79 -10.84 -5.32 -8.03
C CYS A 79 -10.29 -4.39 -6.95
N THR A 80 -11.16 -3.82 -6.11
CA THR A 80 -10.76 -2.95 -4.99
C THR A 80 -9.78 -3.65 -4.05
N LEU A 81 -10.07 -4.90 -3.68
CA LEU A 81 -9.22 -5.69 -2.79
C LEU A 81 -7.87 -6.01 -3.42
N LEU A 82 -7.85 -6.43 -4.69
CA LEU A 82 -6.62 -6.70 -5.43
C LEU A 82 -5.76 -5.43 -5.55
N THR A 83 -6.35 -4.26 -5.81
CA THR A 83 -5.65 -2.97 -5.85
C THR A 83 -4.91 -2.71 -4.54
N ARG A 84 -5.55 -2.94 -3.39
CA ARG A 84 -4.89 -2.80 -2.08
C ARG A 84 -3.80 -3.84 -1.86
N ALA A 85 -4.01 -5.07 -2.32
CA ALA A 85 -3.02 -6.13 -2.20
C ALA A 85 -1.75 -5.84 -3.00
N ILE A 86 -1.87 -5.34 -4.24
CA ILE A 86 -0.71 -5.05 -5.08
C ILE A 86 0.09 -3.84 -4.59
N ILE A 87 -0.58 -2.81 -4.06
CA ILE A 87 0.07 -1.65 -3.40
C ILE A 87 0.87 -2.14 -2.17
N ASN A 88 0.26 -3.00 -1.35
CA ASN A 88 0.96 -3.64 -0.23
C ASN A 88 2.09 -4.58 -0.69
N GLY A 89 2.00 -5.09 -1.92
CA GLY A 89 3.03 -5.85 -2.61
C GLY A 89 4.20 -5.02 -3.12
N GLY A 90 4.11 -3.68 -3.09
CA GLY A 90 5.14 -2.75 -3.51
C GLY A 90 4.91 -2.08 -4.86
N VAL A 91 3.76 -2.27 -5.49
CA VAL A 91 3.38 -1.57 -6.72
C VAL A 91 3.10 -0.10 -6.38
N ASP A 92 3.55 0.81 -7.25
CA ASP A 92 3.23 2.23 -7.15
C ASP A 92 1.69 2.46 -7.17
N PRO A 93 1.16 3.34 -6.29
CA PRO A 93 -0.28 3.59 -6.23
C PRO A 93 -0.92 4.05 -7.54
N GLU A 94 -0.25 4.90 -8.33
CA GLU A 94 -0.78 5.41 -9.61
C GLU A 94 -0.96 4.29 -10.62
N THR A 95 0.05 3.41 -10.72
CA THR A 95 -0.03 2.19 -11.56
C THR A 95 -1.18 1.28 -11.09
N ALA A 96 -1.30 1.06 -9.78
CA ALA A 96 -2.34 0.20 -9.22
C ALA A 96 -3.76 0.77 -9.45
N PHE A 97 -3.96 2.08 -9.29
CA PHE A 97 -5.25 2.72 -9.54
C PHE A 97 -5.61 2.74 -11.03
N THR A 98 -4.65 3.04 -11.92
CA THR A 98 -4.88 2.99 -13.37
C THR A 98 -5.33 1.59 -13.81
N LEU A 99 -4.70 0.54 -13.27
CA LEU A 99 -5.10 -0.84 -13.51
C LEU A 99 -6.52 -1.12 -13.00
N SER A 100 -6.82 -0.67 -11.78
CA SER A 100 -8.15 -0.78 -11.16
C SER A 100 -9.24 -0.15 -12.02
N ASP A 101 -9.03 1.09 -12.47
CA ASP A 101 -9.99 1.85 -13.28
C ASP A 101 -10.26 1.16 -14.62
N THR A 102 -9.21 0.65 -15.25
CA THR A 102 -9.31 -0.11 -16.51
C THR A 102 -10.24 -1.33 -16.33
N TYR A 103 -10.04 -2.12 -15.28
CA TYR A 103 -10.88 -3.30 -15.04
C TYR A 103 -12.30 -2.93 -14.60
N ILE A 104 -12.50 -1.87 -13.82
CA ILE A 104 -13.84 -1.42 -13.42
C ILE A 104 -14.65 -1.00 -14.66
N LEU A 105 -14.03 -0.26 -15.59
CA LEU A 105 -14.67 0.11 -16.85
C LEU A 105 -15.02 -1.11 -17.71
N GLU A 106 -14.11 -2.09 -17.81
CA GLU A 106 -14.39 -3.33 -18.56
C GLU A 106 -15.49 -4.18 -17.90
N ILE A 107 -15.50 -4.29 -16.57
CA ILE A 107 -16.60 -4.94 -15.82
C ILE A 107 -17.93 -4.27 -16.14
N GLU A 108 -17.97 -2.92 -16.17
CA GLU A 108 -19.21 -2.19 -16.43
C GLU A 108 -19.71 -2.40 -17.87
N ARG A 109 -18.81 -2.57 -18.84
CA ARG A 109 -19.15 -2.77 -20.27
C ARG A 109 -19.62 -4.20 -20.61
N MET A 110 -19.21 -5.20 -19.85
CA MET A 110 -19.54 -6.59 -20.16
C MET A 110 -21.00 -6.92 -19.87
N ASP A 111 -21.68 -7.62 -20.78
CA ASP A 111 -23.09 -8.03 -20.61
C ASP A 111 -23.31 -9.56 -20.53
N ASN A 112 -22.21 -10.32 -20.44
CA ASN A 112 -22.25 -11.77 -20.38
C ASN A 112 -21.70 -12.28 -19.04
N LEU A 113 -22.54 -13.02 -18.30
CA LEU A 113 -22.17 -13.63 -17.02
C LEU A 113 -20.96 -14.56 -17.11
N GLN A 114 -20.86 -15.38 -18.16
CA GLN A 114 -19.74 -16.31 -18.31
C GLN A 114 -18.42 -15.57 -18.59
N ALA A 115 -18.49 -14.45 -19.33
CA ALA A 115 -17.33 -13.60 -19.58
C ALA A 115 -16.87 -12.90 -18.30
N LEU A 116 -17.80 -12.47 -17.45
CA LEU A 116 -17.50 -11.87 -16.14
C LEU A 116 -16.77 -12.86 -15.20
N ASP A 117 -17.18 -14.14 -15.17
CA ASP A 117 -16.47 -15.16 -14.38
C ASP A 117 -15.03 -15.37 -14.85
N GLN A 118 -14.81 -15.40 -16.17
CA GLN A 118 -13.47 -15.54 -16.75
C GLN A 118 -12.62 -14.29 -16.46
N LEU A 119 -13.24 -13.11 -16.50
CA LEU A 119 -12.56 -11.84 -16.25
C LEU A 119 -11.94 -11.79 -14.85
N GLU A 120 -12.55 -12.39 -13.83
CA GLU A 120 -12.00 -12.38 -12.47
C GLU A 120 -10.62 -13.04 -12.39
N TYR A 121 -10.43 -14.18 -13.05
CA TYR A 121 -9.15 -14.89 -13.08
C TYR A 121 -8.10 -14.18 -13.94
N VAL A 122 -8.53 -13.57 -15.05
CA VAL A 122 -7.66 -12.72 -15.89
C VAL A 122 -7.19 -11.51 -15.08
N MET A 123 -8.12 -10.84 -14.39
CA MET A 123 -7.84 -9.72 -13.49
C MET A 123 -6.85 -10.13 -12.39
N LEU A 124 -7.11 -11.22 -11.67
CA LEU A 124 -6.20 -11.74 -10.65
C LEU A 124 -4.78 -11.94 -11.20
N SER A 125 -4.67 -12.59 -12.35
CA SER A 125 -3.39 -12.90 -12.99
C SER A 125 -2.63 -11.63 -13.39
N HIS A 126 -3.33 -10.65 -13.99
CA HIS A 126 -2.72 -9.40 -14.40
C HIS A 126 -2.23 -8.58 -13.20
N PHE A 127 -3.03 -8.46 -12.13
CA PHE A 127 -2.62 -7.78 -10.90
C PHE A 127 -1.36 -8.43 -10.29
N ILE A 128 -1.29 -9.75 -10.26
CA ILE A 128 -0.12 -10.49 -9.77
C ILE A 128 1.10 -10.29 -10.68
N GLN A 129 0.88 -10.28 -12.00
CA GLN A 129 1.94 -9.98 -12.96
C GLN A 129 2.48 -8.57 -12.75
N THR A 130 1.63 -7.56 -12.56
CA THR A 130 2.04 -6.18 -12.23
C THR A 130 2.87 -6.15 -10.96
N VAL A 131 2.48 -6.90 -9.93
CA VAL A 131 3.31 -7.06 -8.73
C VAL A 131 4.67 -7.63 -9.09
N ASN A 132 4.77 -8.66 -9.92
CA ASN A 132 6.04 -9.30 -10.25
C ASN A 132 6.92 -8.48 -11.21
N THR A 133 6.34 -7.66 -12.08
CA THR A 133 7.10 -6.77 -12.99
C THR A 133 7.60 -5.52 -12.27
N GLU A 134 6.76 -4.93 -11.41
CA GLU A 134 7.09 -3.75 -10.61
C GLU A 134 7.87 -4.11 -9.34
N LYS A 135 7.83 -5.38 -8.88
CA LYS A 135 8.72 -5.93 -7.83
C LYS A 135 10.15 -6.09 -8.32
N LYS A 136 10.79 -4.97 -8.64
CA LYS A 136 12.20 -4.81 -8.27
C LYS A 136 12.27 -3.93 -7.04
N LEU A 137 11.60 -4.39 -5.97
CA LEU A 137 11.89 -3.89 -4.66
C LEU A 137 13.35 -4.33 -4.34
N PRO A 138 14.29 -3.39 -4.12
CA PRO A 138 15.70 -3.73 -3.95
C PRO A 138 15.99 -4.55 -2.69
N TYR A 139 15.01 -4.65 -1.78
CA TYR A 139 15.14 -5.30 -0.48
C TYR A 139 13.93 -6.20 -0.16
N GLY A 140 13.91 -6.82 1.01
CA GLY A 140 12.77 -7.56 1.55
C GLY A 140 11.60 -6.66 1.94
N LYS A 141 10.39 -7.23 2.08
CA LYS A 141 9.14 -6.48 2.30
C LYS A 141 9.18 -5.52 3.49
N VAL A 142 9.72 -5.97 4.63
CA VAL A 142 9.80 -5.17 5.86
C VAL A 142 10.70 -3.95 5.63
N VAL A 143 11.84 -4.14 4.96
CA VAL A 143 12.80 -3.07 4.68
C VAL A 143 12.24 -2.08 3.66
N ASN A 144 11.55 -2.54 2.62
CA ASN A 144 10.90 -1.60 1.69
C ASN A 144 9.80 -0.79 2.38
N ARG A 145 8.94 -1.40 3.21
CA ARG A 145 7.94 -0.64 3.98
C ARG A 145 8.59 0.42 4.86
N ALA A 146 9.73 0.10 5.50
CA ALA A 146 10.49 1.06 6.27
C ALA A 146 11.05 2.21 5.40
N ILE A 147 11.60 1.89 4.23
CA ILE A 147 12.10 2.89 3.26
C ILE A 147 10.97 3.80 2.78
N THR A 148 9.83 3.24 2.38
CA THR A 148 8.65 3.98 1.95
C THR A 148 8.17 4.93 3.05
N TYR A 149 8.07 4.44 4.29
CA TYR A 149 7.70 5.27 5.42
C TYR A 149 8.69 6.42 5.66
N ILE A 150 10.00 6.14 5.62
CA ILE A 150 11.04 7.17 5.77
C ILE A 150 10.90 8.24 4.68
N GLN A 151 10.61 7.86 3.44
CA GLN A 151 10.47 8.80 2.32
C GLN A 151 9.28 9.74 2.50
N TYR A 152 8.10 9.22 2.84
CA TYR A 152 6.90 10.05 3.05
C TYR A 152 6.98 10.95 4.28
N HIS A 153 7.77 10.56 5.29
CA HIS A 153 7.86 11.26 6.57
C HIS A 153 9.24 11.92 6.80
N ILE A 154 10.01 12.20 5.74
CA ILE A 154 11.41 12.64 5.85
C ILE A 154 11.61 13.98 6.59
N LEU A 155 10.62 14.86 6.51
CA LEU A 155 10.57 16.18 7.17
C LEU A 155 9.98 16.12 8.59
N GLN A 156 9.62 14.93 9.08
CA GLN A 156 9.05 14.72 10.40
C GLN A 156 10.10 14.09 11.33
N ASP A 157 9.79 14.09 12.63
CA ASP A 157 10.63 13.47 13.65
C ASP A 157 10.52 11.95 13.57
N LEU A 158 11.44 11.36 12.81
CA LEU A 158 11.58 9.92 12.63
C LEU A 158 12.39 9.29 13.76
N ASN A 159 11.90 8.19 14.32
CA ASN A 159 12.66 7.31 15.21
C ASN A 159 12.38 5.84 14.89
N LEU A 160 13.25 4.96 15.38
CA LEU A 160 13.15 3.52 15.08
C LEU A 160 11.82 2.94 15.57
N ASP A 161 11.31 3.37 16.72
CA ASP A 161 10.06 2.85 17.27
C ASP A 161 8.85 3.15 16.39
N LEU A 162 8.74 4.38 15.85
CA LEU A 162 7.68 4.77 14.93
C LEU A 162 7.72 3.96 13.64
N ILE A 163 8.90 3.82 13.05
CA ILE A 163 9.08 3.09 11.79
C ILE A 163 8.76 1.59 12.01
N SER A 164 9.17 1.04 13.15
CA SER A 164 8.94 -0.37 13.50
C SER A 164 7.46 -0.66 13.74
N LYS A 165 6.74 0.25 14.41
CA LYS A 165 5.27 0.18 14.55
C LYS A 165 4.56 0.17 13.20
N PHE A 166 4.96 1.05 12.28
CA PHE A 166 4.40 1.07 10.92
C PHE A 166 4.70 -0.22 10.13
N CYS A 167 5.87 -0.82 10.38
CA CYS A 167 6.28 -2.07 9.74
C CYS A 167 5.73 -3.33 10.43
N PHE A 168 4.98 -3.20 11.53
CA PHE A 168 4.44 -4.30 12.34
C PHE A 168 5.51 -5.29 12.85
N VAL A 169 6.67 -4.77 13.25
CA VAL A 169 7.79 -5.57 13.76
C VAL A 169 8.43 -4.93 14.99
N HIS A 170 9.20 -5.73 15.75
CA HIS A 170 9.95 -5.23 16.88
C HIS A 170 11.13 -4.34 16.43
N PRO A 171 11.46 -3.23 17.12
CA PRO A 171 12.57 -2.33 16.78
C PRO A 171 13.92 -3.01 16.52
N SER A 172 14.29 -3.94 17.40
CA SER A 172 15.54 -4.69 17.25
C SER A 172 15.58 -5.53 15.97
N TYR A 173 14.45 -6.12 15.58
CA TYR A 173 14.34 -6.91 14.36
C TYR A 173 14.49 -6.02 13.12
N LEU A 174 13.78 -4.88 13.09
CA LEU A 174 13.88 -3.94 11.99
C LEU A 174 15.32 -3.41 11.84
N SER A 175 15.96 -2.99 12.92
CA SER A 175 17.32 -2.46 12.87
C SER A 175 18.33 -3.46 12.31
N HIS A 176 18.24 -4.73 12.74
CA HIS A 176 19.12 -5.79 12.23
C HIS A 176 18.84 -6.08 10.76
N LEU A 177 17.57 -6.28 10.40
CA LEU A 177 17.16 -6.62 9.04
C LEU A 177 17.50 -5.50 8.05
N PHE A 178 17.23 -4.25 8.42
CA PHE A 178 17.53 -3.08 7.58
C PHE A 178 19.03 -2.97 7.31
N LYS A 179 19.88 -3.12 8.32
CA LYS A 179 21.34 -3.07 8.13
C LYS A 179 21.82 -4.24 7.27
N LYS A 180 21.25 -5.43 7.43
CA LYS A 180 21.61 -6.63 6.65
C LYS A 180 21.31 -6.44 5.17
N GLU A 181 20.14 -5.89 4.84
CA GLU A 181 19.69 -5.77 3.44
C GLU A 181 20.20 -4.48 2.77
N VAL A 182 20.17 -3.34 3.47
CA VAL A 182 20.56 -2.02 2.93
C VAL A 182 22.06 -1.75 3.08
N GLY A 183 22.76 -2.52 3.91
CA GLY A 183 24.20 -2.37 4.18
C GLY A 183 24.56 -1.25 5.17
N ILE A 184 23.61 -0.37 5.51
CA ILE A 184 23.80 0.73 6.46
C ILE A 184 22.68 0.75 7.51
N SER A 185 22.94 1.34 8.68
CA SER A 185 21.91 1.48 9.71
C SER A 185 20.79 2.42 9.26
N ILE A 186 19.58 2.19 9.76
CA ILE A 186 18.40 2.99 9.43
C ILE A 186 18.61 4.50 9.71
N VAL A 187 19.33 4.84 10.79
CA VAL A 187 19.66 6.23 11.15
C VAL A 187 20.59 6.85 10.10
N LYS A 188 21.61 6.13 9.64
CA LYS A 188 22.50 6.61 8.56
C LYS A 188 21.73 6.78 7.26
N TYR A 189 20.81 5.87 6.96
CA TYR A 189 19.95 5.96 5.79
C TYR A 189 19.08 7.22 5.82
N ILE A 190 18.40 7.49 6.95
CA ILE A 190 17.57 8.69 7.13
C ILE A 190 18.41 9.96 6.93
N ASN A 191 19.59 10.05 7.56
CA ASN A 191 20.46 11.23 7.42
C ASN A 191 20.91 11.41 5.97
N LYS A 192 21.34 10.34 5.30
CA LYS A 192 21.75 10.40 3.88
C LYS A 192 20.60 10.88 3.00
N LYS A 193 19.38 10.38 3.23
CA LYS A 193 18.19 10.79 2.46
C LYS A 193 17.83 12.25 2.72
N ARG A 194 17.87 12.72 3.99
CA ARG A 194 17.68 14.14 4.34
C ARG A 194 18.69 15.05 3.66
N ILE A 195 19.98 14.69 3.64
CA ILE A 195 21.00 15.44 2.92
C ILE A 195 20.70 15.48 1.42
N THR A 196 20.30 14.34 0.85
CA THR A 196 19.95 14.25 -0.57
C THR A 196 18.83 15.22 -0.95
N GLU A 197 17.74 15.24 -0.17
CA GLU A 197 16.60 16.14 -0.39
C GLU A 197 16.95 17.61 -0.09
N ALA A 198 17.79 17.87 0.91
CA ALA A 198 18.21 19.22 1.27
C ALA A 198 18.99 19.93 0.15
N LYS A 199 19.64 19.17 -0.76
CA LYS A 199 20.30 19.75 -1.95
C LYS A 199 19.33 20.56 -2.79
N TYR A 200 18.10 20.08 -2.99
CA TYR A 200 17.08 20.81 -3.75
C TYR A 200 16.81 22.19 -3.14
N TYR A 201 16.60 22.25 -1.83
CA TYR A 201 16.36 23.52 -1.12
C TYR A 201 17.58 24.45 -1.14
N LEU A 202 18.79 23.89 -1.09
CA LEU A 202 20.01 24.69 -1.19
C LEU A 202 20.15 25.40 -2.53
N LEU A 203 19.67 24.78 -3.62
CA LEU A 203 19.77 25.29 -4.99
C LEU A 203 18.61 26.20 -5.40
N HIS A 204 17.40 25.87 -4.95
CA HIS A 204 16.17 26.48 -5.47
C HIS A 204 15.49 27.45 -4.50
N THR A 205 16.08 27.70 -3.33
CA THR A 205 15.51 28.63 -2.34
C THR A 205 16.56 29.58 -1.78
N THR A 206 16.10 30.70 -1.23
CA THR A 206 16.91 31.68 -0.51
C THR A 206 17.00 31.39 0.99
N SER A 207 16.41 30.29 1.47
CA SER A 207 16.42 29.91 2.88
C SER A 207 17.84 29.77 3.43
N SER A 208 18.04 30.18 4.67
CA SER A 208 19.32 30.05 5.35
C SER A 208 19.68 28.57 5.58
N ILE A 209 20.97 28.27 5.74
CA ILE A 209 21.43 26.90 6.02
C ILE A 209 20.84 26.40 7.36
N SER A 210 20.65 27.30 8.33
CA SER A 210 19.98 27.00 9.60
C SER A 210 18.52 26.61 9.41
N GLU A 211 17.76 27.33 8.57
CA GLU A 211 16.36 27.00 8.28
C GLU A 211 16.22 25.65 7.59
N ILE A 212 17.09 25.37 6.61
CA ILE A 212 17.11 24.08 5.91
C ILE A 212 17.47 22.95 6.90
N ALA A 213 18.44 23.16 7.79
CA ALA A 213 18.79 22.18 8.82
C ALA A 213 17.57 21.87 9.72
N LEU A 214 16.83 22.89 10.15
CA LEU A 214 15.65 22.72 10.99
C LEU A 214 14.50 22.01 10.23
N LEU A 215 14.28 22.36 8.96
CA LEU A 215 13.28 21.73 8.10
C LEU A 215 13.50 20.22 7.98
N PHE A 216 14.75 19.80 7.84
CA PHE A 216 15.14 18.39 7.79
C PHE A 216 15.41 17.78 9.17
N LYS A 217 14.94 18.42 10.25
CA LYS A 217 14.97 17.90 11.62
C LYS A 217 16.39 17.54 12.10
N PHE A 218 17.38 18.34 11.72
CA PHE A 218 18.69 18.32 12.36
C PHE A 218 18.65 19.20 13.62
N CYS A 219 19.35 18.77 14.68
CA CYS A 219 19.34 19.48 15.96
C CYS A 219 19.97 20.88 15.89
N ASN A 220 20.89 21.11 14.95
CA ASN A 220 21.50 22.42 14.67
C ASN A 220 22.20 22.44 13.29
N GLN A 221 22.52 23.66 12.82
CA GLN A 221 23.24 23.89 11.57
C GLN A 221 24.62 23.20 11.52
N SER A 222 25.35 23.16 12.64
CA SER A 222 26.68 22.56 12.70
C SER A 222 26.63 21.07 12.40
N TYR A 223 25.70 20.34 13.03
CA TYR A 223 25.50 18.91 12.79
C TYR A 223 25.03 18.63 11.38
N PHE A 224 24.09 19.42 10.84
CA PHE A 224 23.70 19.34 9.43
C PHE A 224 24.90 19.53 8.51
N SER A 225 25.73 20.56 8.74
CA SER A 225 26.90 20.85 7.90
C SER A 225 27.95 19.73 7.95
N SER A 226 28.17 19.13 9.13
CA SER A 226 29.05 17.97 9.27
C SER A 226 28.52 16.74 8.53
N GLN A 227 27.21 16.45 8.63
CA GLN A 227 26.59 15.34 7.89
C GLN A 227 26.61 15.60 6.38
N PHE A 228 26.33 16.83 5.93
CA PHE A 228 26.39 17.19 4.52
C PHE A 228 27.80 16.98 3.97
N LYS A 229 28.83 17.48 4.66
CA LYS A 229 30.23 17.27 4.28
C LYS A 229 30.63 15.80 4.27
N LEU A 230 30.10 15.00 5.21
CA LEU A 230 30.36 13.56 5.25
C LEU A 230 29.83 12.83 3.99
N TYR A 231 28.65 13.19 3.49
CA TYR A 231 28.03 12.50 2.36
C TYR A 231 28.38 13.10 0.99
N GLU A 232 28.59 14.41 0.90
CA GLU A 232 28.82 15.14 -0.36
C GLU A 232 30.27 15.64 -0.52
N GLY A 233 31.11 15.50 0.51
CA GLY A 233 32.52 15.91 0.50
C GLY A 233 32.78 17.41 0.71
N ILE A 234 31.76 18.26 0.60
CA ILE A 234 31.85 19.72 0.77
C ILE A 234 30.77 20.25 1.72
N THR A 235 30.92 21.46 2.22
CA THR A 235 29.92 22.08 3.12
C THR A 235 28.65 22.53 2.35
N PRO A 236 27.49 22.68 3.02
CA PRO A 236 26.28 23.18 2.36
C PRO A 236 26.45 24.56 1.71
N ARG A 237 27.29 25.42 2.33
CA ARG A 237 27.60 26.76 1.80
C ARG A 237 28.43 26.68 0.52
N GLU A 238 29.46 25.85 0.51
CA GLU A 238 30.26 25.60 -0.70
C GLU A 238 29.41 24.98 -1.81
N PHE A 239 28.52 24.03 -1.46
CA PHE A 239 27.60 23.41 -2.41
C PHE A 239 26.68 24.46 -3.06
N ARG A 240 26.05 25.32 -2.26
CA ARG A 240 25.20 26.42 -2.78
C ARG A 240 25.98 27.36 -3.70
N ASN A 241 27.16 27.82 -3.26
CA ASN A 241 27.97 28.76 -4.04
C ASN A 241 28.51 28.19 -5.36
N ARG A 242 28.63 26.86 -5.50
CA ARG A 242 29.11 26.22 -6.74
C ARG A 242 28.02 26.06 -7.81
N HIS A 243 26.75 26.18 -7.42
CA HIS A 243 25.61 25.82 -8.27
C HIS A 243 24.56 26.94 -8.39
N MET A 244 24.81 28.09 -7.76
CA MET A 244 24.15 29.38 -8.02
C MET A 244 25.03 30.20 -8.95
#